data_AF-A0A9D9D4B6-F1
#
_entry.id   AF-A0A9D9D4B6-F1
#
_cell.length_a   1.000
_cell.length_b   1.000
_cell.length_c   1.000
_cell.angle_alpha   90.00
_cell.angle_beta   90.00
_cell.angle_gamma   90.00
#
_symmetry.space_group_name_H-M   'P 1'
#
loop_
_entity.id
_entity.type
_entity.pdbx_description
1 polymer ?
#
loop_
_entity_poly.entity_id
_entity_poly.type
_entity_poly.pdbx_seq_one_letter_code
_entity_poly.pdbx_strand_id
1 'polypeptide(L)'
;MPVVTVKKPLREKLGDDGIEALVELINEAQKETKNNVIQFVEEKFEKRLSEELAKVRVEIAEVKTELIERIEALKTNDEKVKSELIKWMFIFWVGQIGAIIGILFAFFKG
;
A
#
# COMPACT_ATOMS: atom_id res chain seq x y z
N MET A 1 2.50 -41.43 -17.22
CA MET A 1 1.32 -41.30 -18.09
C MET A 1 0.08 -41.33 -17.21
N PRO A 2 -0.92 -40.44 -17.39
CA PRO A 2 -2.18 -40.60 -16.69
C PRO A 2 -2.79 -41.91 -17.17
N VAL A 3 -2.92 -42.89 -16.28
CA VAL A 3 -3.47 -44.20 -16.65
C VAL A 3 -4.98 -44.02 -16.73
N VAL A 4 -5.48 -43.62 -17.91
CA VAL A 4 -6.91 -43.69 -18.20
C VAL A 4 -7.24 -45.18 -18.24
N THR A 5 -7.77 -45.72 -17.13
CA THR A 5 -8.22 -47.11 -17.08
C THR A 5 -9.47 -47.23 -17.94
N VAL A 6 -9.28 -47.77 -19.14
CA VAL A 6 -10.37 -48.00 -20.08
C VAL A 6 -11.24 -49.14 -19.58
N LYS A 7 -12.53 -48.87 -19.39
CA LYS A 7 -13.49 -49.86 -18.88
C LYS A 7 -13.73 -50.97 -19.91
N LYS A 8 -13.90 -52.22 -19.45
CA LYS A 8 -14.15 -53.41 -20.30
C LYS A 8 -15.16 -53.19 -21.45
N PRO A 9 -16.33 -52.56 -21.24
CA PRO A 9 -17.31 -52.36 -22.32
C PRO A 9 -16.78 -51.51 -23.49
N LEU A 10 -15.89 -50.56 -23.23
CA LEU A 10 -15.29 -49.72 -24.27
C LEU A 10 -14.27 -50.51 -25.07
N ARG A 11 -13.48 -51.36 -24.41
CA ARG A 11 -12.46 -52.20 -25.04
C ARG A 11 -13.08 -53.27 -25.95
N GLU A 12 -14.18 -53.89 -25.50
CA GLU A 12 -14.91 -54.89 -26.28
C GLU A 12 -15.59 -54.31 -27.53
N LYS A 13 -15.99 -53.02 -27.51
CA LYS A 13 -16.70 -52.36 -28.62
C LYS A 13 -15.78 -51.66 -29.62
N LEU A 14 -14.65 -51.10 -29.15
CA LEU A 14 -13.74 -50.29 -29.97
C LEU A 14 -12.53 -51.08 -30.51
N GLY A 15 -12.28 -52.29 -29.98
CA GLY A 15 -11.05 -53.04 -30.29
C GLY A 15 -9.81 -52.38 -29.68
N ASP A 16 -8.65 -53.01 -29.80
CA ASP A 16 -7.41 -52.47 -29.19
C ASP A 16 -6.95 -51.18 -29.90
N ASP A 17 -6.97 -51.13 -31.25
CA ASP A 17 -6.58 -49.94 -32.03
C ASP A 17 -7.46 -48.72 -31.72
N GLY A 18 -8.79 -48.93 -31.58
CA GLY A 18 -9.73 -47.85 -31.26
C GLY A 18 -9.58 -47.33 -29.83
N ILE A 19 -9.12 -48.19 -28.90
CA ILE A 19 -8.77 -47.77 -27.55
C ILE A 19 -7.48 -46.96 -27.51
N GLU A 20 -6.47 -47.36 -28.28
CA GLU A 20 -5.22 -46.62 -28.38
C GLU A 20 -5.46 -45.19 -28.88
N ALA A 21 -6.19 -45.04 -30.00
CA ALA A 21 -6.57 -43.74 -30.54
C ALA A 21 -7.39 -42.89 -29.56
N LEU A 22 -8.33 -43.50 -28.82
CA LEU A 22 -9.12 -42.77 -27.82
C LEU A 22 -8.26 -42.29 -26.65
N VAL A 23 -7.31 -43.10 -26.19
CA VAL A 23 -6.39 -42.73 -25.10
C VAL A 23 -5.47 -41.59 -25.56
N GLU A 24 -4.98 -41.62 -26.79
CA GLU A 24 -4.20 -40.52 -27.38
C GLU A 24 -4.99 -39.22 -27.41
N LEU A 25 -6.21 -39.23 -27.98
CA LEU A 25 -7.08 -38.05 -28.04
C LEU A 25 -7.39 -37.47 -26.65
N ILE A 26 -7.66 -38.33 -25.65
CA ILE A 26 -7.90 -37.87 -24.28
C ILE A 26 -6.63 -37.24 -23.69
N ASN A 27 -5.46 -37.86 -23.87
CA ASN A 27 -4.20 -37.32 -23.37
C ASN A 27 -3.88 -35.96 -24.02
N GLU A 28 -4.12 -35.81 -25.32
CA GLU A 28 -3.95 -34.54 -26.05
C GLU A 28 -4.92 -33.48 -25.54
N ALA A 29 -6.21 -33.79 -25.43
CA ALA A 29 -7.22 -32.87 -24.92
C ALA A 29 -6.93 -32.45 -23.46
N GLN A 30 -6.47 -33.38 -22.61
CA GLN A 30 -6.06 -33.08 -21.23
C GLN A 30 -4.84 -32.16 -21.18
N LYS A 31 -3.86 -32.39 -22.06
CA LYS A 31 -2.65 -31.55 -22.17
C LYS A 31 -3.02 -30.14 -22.63
N GLU A 32 -3.84 -30.02 -23.66
CA GLU A 32 -4.34 -28.75 -24.16
C GLU A 32 -5.14 -28.00 -23.09
N THR A 33 -6.07 -28.69 -22.42
CA THR A 33 -6.84 -28.09 -21.32
C THR A 33 -5.94 -27.59 -20.20
N LYS A 34 -4.93 -28.37 -19.81
CA LYS A 34 -3.97 -27.95 -18.77
C LYS A 34 -3.21 -26.69 -19.21
N ASN A 35 -2.75 -26.64 -20.46
CA ASN A 35 -2.04 -25.48 -20.99
C ASN A 35 -2.96 -24.24 -21.03
N ASN A 36 -4.20 -24.39 -21.51
CA ASN A 36 -5.17 -23.29 -21.57
C ASN A 36 -5.52 -22.76 -20.18
N VAL A 37 -5.66 -23.65 -19.19
CA VAL A 37 -5.90 -23.25 -17.79
C VAL A 37 -4.70 -22.50 -17.22
N ILE A 38 -3.47 -22.97 -17.48
CA ILE A 38 -2.25 -22.29 -17.04
C ILE A 38 -2.19 -20.89 -17.64
N GLN A 39 -2.33 -20.77 -18.96
CA GLN A 39 -2.29 -19.49 -19.64
C GLN A 39 -3.37 -18.53 -19.13
N PHE A 40 -4.61 -19.01 -18.96
CA PHE A 40 -5.71 -18.20 -18.43
C PHE A 40 -5.43 -17.69 -17.01
N VAL A 41 -4.86 -18.54 -16.15
CA VAL A 41 -4.51 -18.16 -14.78
C VAL A 41 -3.35 -17.16 -14.77
N GLU A 42 -2.33 -17.36 -15.60
CA GLU A 42 -1.20 -16.44 -15.77
C GLU A 42 -1.69 -15.06 -16.21
N GLU A 43 -2.47 -14.98 -17.29
CA GLU A 43 -3.02 -13.72 -17.80
C GLU A 43 -3.87 -13.00 -16.73
N LYS A 44 -4.74 -13.73 -16.03
CA LYS A 44 -5.59 -13.16 -14.98
C LYS A 44 -4.79 -12.72 -13.76
N PHE A 45 -3.74 -13.46 -13.41
CA PHE A 45 -2.85 -13.13 -12.31
C PHE A 45 -2.02 -11.89 -12.64
N GLU A 46 -1.38 -11.83 -13.82
CA GLU A 46 -0.62 -10.67 -14.28
C GLU A 46 -1.47 -9.40 -14.33
N LYS A 47 -2.70 -9.52 -14.85
CA LYS A 47 -3.66 -8.41 -14.88
C LYS A 47 -3.98 -7.90 -13.47
N ARG A 48 -4.37 -8.80 -12.55
CA ARG A 48 -4.71 -8.42 -11.17
C ARG A 48 -3.50 -7.86 -10.43
N LEU A 49 -2.33 -8.45 -10.61
CA LEU A 49 -1.10 -7.98 -9.99
C LEU A 49 -0.75 -6.57 -10.47
N SER A 50 -0.90 -6.31 -11.78
CA SER A 50 -0.68 -4.98 -12.36
C SER A 50 -1.68 -3.95 -11.81
N GLU A 51 -2.95 -4.31 -11.67
CA GLU A 51 -3.99 -3.47 -11.06
C GLU A 51 -3.67 -3.14 -9.60
N GLU A 52 -3.31 -4.13 -8.78
CA GLU A 52 -2.95 -3.92 -7.37
C GLU A 52 -1.65 -3.11 -7.22
N LEU A 53 -0.64 -3.34 -8.06
CA LEU A 53 0.57 -2.52 -8.09
C LEU A 53 0.28 -1.07 -8.46
N ALA A 54 -0.65 -0.82 -9.37
CA ALA A 54 -1.07 0.52 -9.74
C ALA A 54 -1.78 1.22 -8.57
N LYS A 55 -2.71 0.54 -7.88
CA LYS A 55 -3.38 1.08 -6.69
C LYS A 55 -2.40 1.42 -5.58
N VAL A 56 -1.48 0.51 -5.24
CA VAL A 56 -0.46 0.75 -4.21
C VAL A 56 0.43 1.94 -4.56
N ARG A 57 0.79 2.12 -5.84
CA ARG A 57 1.55 3.31 -6.27
C ARG A 57 0.78 4.62 -6.06
N VAL A 58 -0.53 4.61 -6.30
CA VAL A 58 -1.40 5.77 -6.07
C VAL A 58 -1.50 6.07 -4.57
N GLU A 59 -1.80 5.06 -3.74
CA GLU A 59 -1.88 5.22 -2.28
C GLU A 59 -0.56 5.74 -1.68
N ILE A 60 0.58 5.23 -2.14
CA ILE A 60 1.90 5.73 -1.72
C ILE A 60 2.10 7.20 -2.10
N ALA A 61 1.67 7.60 -3.30
CA ALA A 61 1.78 8.99 -3.74
C ALA A 61 0.89 9.92 -2.90
N GLU A 62 -0.34 9.51 -2.61
CA GLU A 62 -1.28 10.24 -1.75
C GLU A 62 -0.74 10.40 -0.33
N VAL A 63 -0.29 9.30 0.30
CA VAL A 63 0.30 9.34 1.65
C VAL A 63 1.56 10.22 1.68
N LYS A 64 2.38 10.19 0.62
CA LYS A 64 3.57 11.04 0.52
C LYS A 64 3.19 12.52 0.47
N THR A 65 2.18 12.89 -0.32
CA THR A 65 1.66 14.25 -0.39
C THR A 65 1.11 14.71 0.96
N GLU A 66 0.26 13.90 1.60
CA GLU A 66 -0.30 14.22 2.91
C GLU A 66 0.80 14.41 3.97
N LEU A 67 1.84 13.58 3.93
CA LEU A 67 2.97 13.72 4.85
C LEU A 67 3.75 15.02 4.64
N ILE A 68 3.97 15.43 3.39
CA ILE A 68 4.63 16.71 3.08
C ILE A 68 3.79 17.87 3.62
N GLU A 69 2.48 17.87 3.37
CA GLU A 69 1.56 18.90 3.87
C GLU A 69 1.55 18.97 5.41
N ARG A 70 1.53 17.81 6.08
CA ARG A 70 1.61 17.74 7.55
C ARG A 70 2.94 18.28 8.09
N ILE A 71 4.06 17.98 7.42
CA ILE A 71 5.38 18.50 7.80
C ILE A 71 5.44 20.01 7.63
N GLU A 72 4.90 20.55 6.53
CA GLU A 72 4.82 22.00 6.32
C GLU A 72 3.94 22.67 7.36
N ALA A 73 2.76 22.12 7.66
CA ALA A 73 1.89 22.61 8.71
C ALA A 73 2.60 22.63 10.08
N LEU A 74 3.34 21.58 10.44
CA LEU A 74 4.13 21.55 11.67
C LEU A 74 5.20 22.64 11.73
N LYS A 75 5.93 22.87 10.63
CA LYS A 75 6.94 23.94 10.55
C LYS A 75 6.30 25.32 10.78
N THR A 76 5.18 25.60 10.13
CA THR A 76 4.49 26.90 10.30
C THR A 76 3.97 27.09 11.73
N ASN A 77 3.48 26.02 12.37
CA ASN A 77 3.04 26.08 13.76
C ASN A 77 4.21 26.31 14.72
N ASP A 78 5.37 25.69 14.48
CA ASP A 78 6.58 25.90 15.28
C ASP A 78 7.06 27.36 15.21
N GLU A 79 7.05 27.97 14.02
CA GLU A 79 7.36 29.40 13.83
C GLU A 79 6.37 30.31 14.55
N LYS A 80 5.07 30.01 14.49
CA LYS A 80 4.03 30.76 15.21
C LYS A 80 4.23 30.68 16.71
N VAL A 81 4.42 29.48 17.26
CA VAL A 81 4.68 29.25 18.68
C VAL A 81 5.92 30.01 19.13
N LYS A 82 7.02 29.95 18.37
CA LYS A 82 8.24 30.73 18.66
C LYS A 82 7.97 32.24 18.68
N SER A 83 7.23 32.75 17.70
CA SER A 83 6.87 34.18 17.63
C SER A 83 6.03 34.61 18.84
N GLU A 84 5.02 33.81 19.21
CA GLU A 84 4.17 34.06 20.37
C GLU A 84 4.96 34.02 21.68
N LEU A 85 5.85 33.02 21.84
CA LEU A 85 6.73 32.94 23.00
C LEU A 85 7.61 34.18 23.13
N ILE A 86 8.21 34.66 22.03
CA ILE A 86 9.02 35.90 22.05
C ILE A 86 8.17 37.10 22.47
N LYS A 87 6.96 37.27 21.94
CA LYS A 87 6.04 38.36 22.32
C LYS A 87 5.73 38.32 23.82
N TRP A 88 5.42 37.14 24.35
CA TRP A 88 5.14 36.96 25.77
C TRP A 88 6.36 37.21 26.65
N MET A 89 7.56 36.82 26.21
CA MET A 89 8.81 37.15 26.89
C MET A 89 8.99 38.67 27.02
N PHE A 90 8.70 39.45 25.97
CA PHE A 90 8.80 40.92 26.03
C PHE A 90 7.78 41.55 26.99
N ILE A 91 6.51 41.14 26.93
CA ILE A 91 5.46 41.65 27.84
C ILE A 91 5.86 41.38 29.29
N PHE A 92 6.35 40.17 29.56
CA PHE A 92 6.84 39.79 30.87
C PHE A 92 8.04 40.64 31.30
N TRP A 93 9.04 40.82 30.41
CA TRP A 93 10.24 41.61 30.71
C TRP A 93 9.93 43.07 31.05
N VAL A 94 9.02 43.71 30.30
CA VAL A 94 8.57 45.08 30.58
C VAL A 94 7.90 45.16 31.96
N GLY A 95 7.10 44.16 32.32
CA GLY A 95 6.51 44.05 33.66
C GLY A 95 7.56 43.93 34.75
N GLN A 96 8.58 43.08 34.57
CA GLN A 96 9.69 42.93 35.52
C GLN A 96 10.48 44.23 35.69
N ILE A 97 10.85 44.91 34.59
CA ILE A 97 11.54 46.20 34.65
C ILE A 97 10.69 47.24 35.39
N GLY A 98 9.41 47.33 35.06
CA GLY A 98 8.50 48.27 35.71
C GLY A 98 8.39 48.04 37.22
N ALA A 99 8.31 46.78 37.64
CA ALA A 99 8.30 46.43 39.06
C ALA A 99 9.62 46.80 39.75
N ILE A 100 10.77 46.51 39.14
CA ILE A 100 12.10 46.87 39.70
C ILE A 100 12.24 48.39 39.82
N ILE A 101 11.89 49.14 38.77
CA ILE A 101 11.92 50.62 38.79
C ILE A 101 10.99 51.15 39.89
N GLY A 102 9.78 50.61 40.01
CA GLY A 102 8.81 50.99 41.04
C GLY A 102 9.36 50.77 42.45
N ILE A 103 10.00 49.62 42.70
CA ILE A 103 10.66 49.31 43.97
C ILE A 103 11.80 50.29 44.24
N LEU A 104 12.71 50.50 43.28
CA LEU A 104 13.83 51.44 43.45
C LEU A 104 13.33 52.86 43.75
N PHE A 105 12.31 53.34 43.05
CA PHE A 105 11.76 54.68 43.27
C PHE A 105 11.09 54.81 44.65
N ALA A 106 10.41 53.78 45.13
CA ALA A 106 9.86 53.74 46.47
C ALA A 106 10.96 53.79 47.55
N PHE A 107 12.08 53.09 47.34
CA PHE A 107 13.23 53.10 48.26
C PHE A 107 14.00 54.42 48.26
N PHE A 108 14.12 55.13 47.13
CA PHE A 108 14.84 56.42 47.06
C PHE A 108 13.99 57.64 47.46
N LYS A 109 12.67 57.49 47.58
CA LYS A 109 11.74 58.56 47.98
C LYS A 109 11.27 58.44 49.44
N GLY A 110 11.66 57.35 50.12
CA GLY A 110 11.51 57.15 51.56
C GLY A 110 12.73 57.58 52.36
#